data_AF-A0A524N9B9-F1
#
_entry.id   AF-A0A524N9B9-F1
#
_cell.length_a   1.000
_cell.length_b   1.000
_cell.length_c   1.000
_cell.angle_alpha   90.00
_cell.angle_beta   90.00
_cell.angle_gamma   90.00
#
_symmetry.space_group_name_H-M   'P 1'
#
loop_
_entity.id
_entity.type
_entity.pdbx_description
1 polymer ?
#
loop_
_entity_poly.entity_id
_entity_poly.type
_entity_poly.pdbx_seq_one_letter_code
_entity_poly.pdbx_strand_id
1 'polypeptide(L)'
;IALHELGHSFADLKDEYWAGAQYAAEAKNMTQETNLQNLRWRNWYGDEEIGLYAHAESPTWYRPHEYCLMRYLGEILCAVCRQGIIESIYDLAPPVKAYEPITSDIDLPSDSLVFKLDLTYPEPNTLHRTWHLNGTLIGEDVDSVVVRASDLVGGVNTVLATVTDISSWLRPLDSDTYHQTEIEWNLTRWALGTEPQTKLLNHAAISIYPNPVHDKLNVQIQGDDPGESFIALYDAQGRQVQTFILEYPGNQILDLTELESGLYVARIYLEGEYFSSRRIIKY
;
A
#
# COMPACT_ATOMS: atom_id res chain seq x y z
N ILE A 1 -21.78 -18.21 -19.57
CA ILE A 1 -22.13 -18.75 -18.24
C ILE A 1 -20.93 -18.66 -17.31
N ALA A 2 -19.83 -19.38 -17.53
CA ALA A 2 -18.67 -19.33 -16.62
C ALA A 2 -18.17 -17.91 -16.27
N LEU A 3 -18.08 -17.00 -17.25
CA LEU A 3 -17.69 -15.60 -17.00
C LEU A 3 -18.71 -14.80 -16.18
N HIS A 4 -20.00 -15.14 -16.30
CA HIS A 4 -21.07 -14.52 -15.52
C HIS A 4 -20.98 -14.98 -14.05
N GLU A 5 -20.81 -16.28 -13.82
CA GLU A 5 -20.59 -16.84 -12.47
C GLU A 5 -19.30 -16.33 -11.82
N LEU A 6 -18.27 -16.05 -12.63
CA LEU A 6 -17.06 -15.39 -12.17
C LEU A 6 -17.37 -13.97 -11.67
N GLY A 7 -18.25 -13.23 -12.34
CA GLY A 7 -18.70 -11.91 -11.88
C GLY A 7 -19.22 -11.93 -10.45
N HIS A 8 -20.05 -12.93 -10.11
CA HIS A 8 -20.54 -13.12 -8.74
C HIS A 8 -19.42 -13.53 -7.78
N SER A 9 -18.70 -14.61 -8.10
CA SER A 9 -17.76 -15.24 -7.17
C SER A 9 -16.47 -14.44 -6.94
N PHE A 10 -16.06 -13.64 -7.92
CA PHE A 10 -14.81 -12.89 -7.89
C PHE A 10 -14.99 -11.43 -7.48
N ALA A 11 -16.02 -10.74 -8.00
CA ALA A 11 -16.20 -9.30 -7.81
C ALA A 11 -17.48 -8.90 -7.06
N ASP A 12 -18.24 -9.88 -6.58
CA ASP A 12 -19.53 -9.70 -5.89
C ASP A 12 -20.53 -8.86 -6.72
N LEU A 13 -20.51 -9.04 -8.04
CA LEU A 13 -21.51 -8.46 -8.92
C LEU A 13 -22.85 -9.16 -8.69
N LYS A 14 -23.96 -8.44 -8.81
CA LYS A 14 -25.32 -8.99 -8.81
C LYS A 14 -25.82 -9.25 -10.22
N ASP A 15 -26.83 -10.10 -10.32
CA ASP A 15 -27.58 -10.25 -11.56
C ASP A 15 -28.24 -8.93 -11.94
N GLU A 16 -28.05 -8.51 -13.19
CA GLU A 16 -28.71 -7.32 -13.75
C GLU A 16 -30.05 -7.68 -14.43
N TYR A 17 -30.39 -8.97 -14.52
CA TYR A 17 -31.79 -9.39 -14.69
C TYR A 17 -32.47 -9.51 -13.31
N TRP A 18 -33.80 -9.44 -13.28
CA TRP A 18 -34.52 -9.60 -12.02
C TRP A 18 -34.57 -11.08 -11.59
N ALA A 19 -33.67 -11.48 -10.69
CA ALA A 19 -33.62 -12.85 -10.16
C ALA A 19 -34.65 -13.15 -9.05
N GLY A 20 -35.34 -12.12 -8.54
CA GLY A 20 -36.28 -12.20 -7.43
C GLY A 20 -35.87 -11.34 -6.24
N ALA A 21 -36.85 -10.89 -5.44
CA ALA A 21 -36.64 -9.94 -4.35
C ALA A 21 -35.65 -10.44 -3.29
N GLN A 22 -35.56 -11.75 -3.06
CA GLN A 22 -34.63 -12.37 -2.12
C GLN A 22 -33.15 -12.28 -2.54
N TYR A 23 -32.86 -11.97 -3.81
CA TYR A 23 -31.50 -11.82 -4.33
C TYR A 23 -31.11 -10.35 -4.54
N ALA A 24 -32.07 -9.43 -4.48
CA ALA A 24 -31.83 -8.01 -4.63
C ALA A 24 -31.12 -7.44 -3.40
N ALA A 25 -30.02 -6.72 -3.61
CA ALA A 25 -29.25 -6.06 -2.57
C ALA A 25 -28.43 -4.91 -3.15
N GLU A 26 -28.07 -3.94 -2.30
CA GLU A 26 -27.11 -2.90 -2.65
C GLU A 26 -25.77 -3.53 -3.01
N ALA A 27 -25.29 -3.27 -4.22
CA ALA A 27 -24.07 -3.82 -4.78
C ALA A 27 -23.41 -2.85 -5.77
N LYS A 28 -22.25 -3.22 -6.31
CA LYS A 28 -21.53 -2.42 -7.33
C LYS A 28 -22.39 -2.09 -8.54
N ASN A 29 -23.25 -3.02 -8.96
CA ASN A 29 -24.09 -2.93 -10.18
C ASN A 29 -25.60 -3.09 -9.91
N MET A 30 -26.06 -2.92 -8.67
CA MET A 30 -27.48 -2.94 -8.31
C MET A 30 -27.74 -2.01 -7.11
N THR A 31 -28.75 -1.15 -7.19
CA THR A 31 -29.05 -0.17 -6.11
C THR A 31 -30.51 0.24 -6.08
N GLN A 32 -30.97 0.75 -4.94
CA GLN A 32 -32.20 1.55 -4.78
C GLN A 32 -31.91 3.05 -4.69
N GLU A 33 -30.64 3.45 -4.62
CA GLU A 33 -30.24 4.86 -4.58
C GLU A 33 -30.52 5.56 -5.93
N THR A 34 -31.12 6.74 -5.85
CA THR A 34 -31.50 7.56 -7.01
C THR A 34 -30.86 8.95 -6.96
N ASN A 35 -30.34 9.36 -5.81
CA ASN A 35 -29.55 10.56 -5.69
C ASN A 35 -28.17 10.33 -6.32
N LEU A 36 -27.90 11.03 -7.43
CA LEU A 36 -26.66 10.92 -8.18
C LEU A 36 -25.41 11.17 -7.31
N GLN A 37 -25.50 11.98 -6.25
CA GLN A 37 -24.37 12.24 -5.35
C GLN A 37 -23.95 11.01 -4.54
N ASN A 38 -24.91 10.12 -4.24
CA ASN A 38 -24.68 8.89 -3.48
C ASN A 38 -24.57 7.65 -4.37
N LEU A 39 -24.82 7.80 -5.68
CA LEU A 39 -24.81 6.70 -6.62
C LEU A 39 -23.40 6.12 -6.74
N ARG A 40 -23.29 4.80 -6.55
CA ARG A 40 -21.99 4.08 -6.55
C ARG A 40 -21.23 4.21 -7.86
N TRP A 41 -21.94 4.28 -8.98
CA TRP A 41 -21.37 4.46 -10.31
C TRP A 41 -21.56 5.87 -10.89
N ARG A 42 -21.69 6.89 -10.03
CA ARG A 42 -21.89 8.29 -10.47
C ARG A 42 -20.81 8.81 -11.43
N ASN A 43 -19.58 8.34 -11.28
CA ASN A 43 -18.41 8.59 -12.14
C ASN A 43 -18.59 8.10 -13.59
N TRP A 44 -19.46 7.12 -13.81
CA TRP A 44 -19.80 6.61 -15.14
C TRP A 44 -21.12 7.16 -15.67
N TYR A 45 -21.96 7.74 -14.82
CA TYR A 45 -23.32 8.16 -15.18
C TYR A 45 -23.32 9.15 -16.36
N GLY A 46 -24.05 8.82 -17.42
CA GLY A 46 -24.16 9.63 -18.63
C GLY A 46 -23.09 9.34 -19.71
N ASP A 47 -22.21 8.37 -19.48
CA ASP A 47 -21.20 7.91 -20.44
C ASP A 47 -21.21 6.39 -20.57
N GLU A 48 -20.75 5.85 -21.70
CA GLU A 48 -20.87 4.43 -22.07
C GLU A 48 -22.28 3.86 -21.80
N GLU A 49 -23.31 4.69 -22.05
CA GLU A 49 -24.72 4.36 -21.81
C GLU A 49 -25.04 3.95 -20.35
N ILE A 50 -24.21 4.34 -19.38
CA ILE A 50 -24.44 4.08 -17.96
C ILE A 50 -25.46 5.06 -17.39
N GLY A 51 -26.44 4.53 -16.65
CA GLY A 51 -27.55 5.30 -16.09
C GLY A 51 -28.22 4.58 -14.91
N LEU A 52 -29.49 4.92 -14.68
CA LEU A 52 -30.37 4.27 -13.70
C LEU A 52 -31.49 3.56 -14.46
N TYR A 53 -31.29 2.27 -14.76
CA TYR A 53 -32.26 1.47 -15.49
C TYR A 53 -33.06 0.61 -14.53
N ALA A 54 -34.35 0.92 -14.39
CA ALA A 54 -35.24 0.20 -13.49
C ALA A 54 -35.44 -1.27 -13.93
N HIS A 55 -35.61 -2.17 -12.96
CA HIS A 55 -36.12 -3.52 -13.22
C HIS A 55 -37.64 -3.44 -13.41
N ALA A 56 -38.19 -4.02 -14.49
CA ALA A 56 -39.62 -3.92 -14.79
C ALA A 56 -40.48 -4.57 -13.69
N GLU A 57 -39.99 -5.66 -13.13
CA GLU A 57 -40.61 -6.45 -12.06
C GLU A 57 -40.44 -5.80 -10.68
N SER A 58 -39.45 -4.91 -10.51
CA SER A 58 -39.24 -4.15 -9.28
C SER A 58 -38.67 -2.76 -9.59
N PRO A 59 -39.55 -1.79 -9.95
CA PRO A 59 -39.11 -0.49 -10.46
C PRO A 59 -38.38 0.42 -9.47
N THR A 60 -38.19 -0.03 -8.22
CA THR A 60 -37.40 0.65 -7.20
C THR A 60 -35.95 0.19 -7.14
N TRP A 61 -35.61 -0.88 -7.85
CA TRP A 61 -34.24 -1.36 -8.03
C TRP A 61 -33.74 -0.97 -9.41
N TYR A 62 -32.47 -0.61 -9.48
CA TYR A 62 -31.80 -0.12 -10.68
C TYR A 62 -30.51 -0.87 -10.95
N ARG A 63 -30.24 -1.08 -12.24
CA ARG A 63 -28.95 -1.55 -12.79
C ARG A 63 -28.27 -0.41 -13.55
N PRO A 64 -26.94 -0.48 -13.74
CA PRO A 64 -26.18 0.58 -14.39
C PRO A 64 -26.37 0.64 -15.90
N HIS A 65 -26.70 -0.47 -16.57
CA HIS A 65 -26.75 -0.52 -18.04
C HIS A 65 -27.88 -1.45 -18.54
N GLU A 66 -28.32 -1.29 -19.78
CA GLU A 66 -29.34 -2.17 -20.38
C GLU A 66 -28.77 -3.49 -20.91
N TYR A 67 -27.50 -3.49 -21.35
CA TYR A 67 -26.82 -4.66 -21.92
C TYR A 67 -25.53 -4.95 -21.16
N CYS A 68 -25.52 -6.00 -20.36
CA CYS A 68 -24.36 -6.41 -19.59
C CYS A 68 -24.32 -7.93 -19.55
N LEU A 69 -23.13 -8.52 -19.46
CA LEU A 69 -22.97 -9.94 -19.21
C LEU A 69 -23.71 -10.41 -17.95
N MET A 70 -23.86 -9.53 -16.95
CA MET A 70 -24.64 -9.80 -15.73
C MET A 70 -26.16 -9.83 -15.97
N ARG A 71 -26.64 -9.43 -17.14
CA ARG A 71 -28.05 -9.50 -17.57
C ARG A 71 -28.28 -10.55 -18.66
N TYR A 72 -27.43 -10.53 -19.69
CA TYR A 72 -27.57 -11.33 -20.90
C TYR A 72 -26.26 -12.05 -21.23
N LEU A 73 -26.33 -13.37 -21.36
CA LEU A 73 -25.19 -14.16 -21.79
C LEU A 73 -24.81 -13.82 -23.24
N GLY A 74 -23.52 -13.64 -23.50
CA GLY A 74 -23.00 -13.26 -24.81
C GLY A 74 -22.70 -11.77 -24.96
N GLU A 75 -23.22 -10.95 -24.06
CA GLU A 75 -22.82 -9.54 -23.93
C GLU A 75 -21.47 -9.39 -23.21
N ILE A 76 -20.86 -8.22 -23.36
CA ILE A 76 -19.69 -7.81 -22.57
C ILE A 76 -20.14 -7.23 -21.22
N LEU A 77 -19.22 -7.13 -20.25
CA LEU A 77 -19.47 -6.41 -19.01
C LEU A 77 -19.61 -4.90 -19.31
N CYS A 78 -20.63 -4.27 -18.74
CA CYS A 78 -20.76 -2.81 -18.77
C CYS A 78 -19.60 -2.14 -18.01
N ALA A 79 -19.40 -0.84 -18.20
CA ALA A 79 -18.27 -0.12 -17.59
C ALA A 79 -18.21 -0.27 -16.07
N VAL A 80 -19.36 -0.24 -15.40
CA VAL A 80 -19.47 -0.40 -13.94
C VAL A 80 -19.04 -1.80 -13.48
N CYS A 81 -19.53 -2.84 -14.15
CA CYS A 81 -19.14 -4.21 -13.85
C CYS A 81 -17.67 -4.47 -14.17
N ARG A 82 -17.17 -3.92 -15.28
CA ARG A 82 -15.75 -4.01 -15.67
C ARG A 82 -14.84 -3.37 -14.62
N GLN A 83 -15.15 -2.15 -14.18
CA GLN A 83 -14.42 -1.50 -13.08
C GLN A 83 -14.49 -2.32 -11.80
N GLY A 84 -15.68 -2.84 -11.44
CA GLY A 84 -15.83 -3.68 -10.25
C GLY A 84 -14.97 -4.94 -10.25
N ILE A 85 -14.69 -5.52 -11.43
CA ILE A 85 -13.75 -6.64 -11.60
C ILE A 85 -12.30 -6.17 -11.42
N ILE A 86 -11.92 -5.05 -12.03
CA ILE A 86 -10.56 -4.51 -11.93
C ILE A 86 -10.21 -4.15 -10.49
N GLU A 87 -11.14 -3.50 -9.77
CA GLU A 87 -11.00 -3.21 -8.35
C GLU A 87 -10.76 -4.49 -7.52
N SER A 88 -11.54 -5.55 -7.79
CA SER A 88 -11.33 -6.84 -7.11
C SER A 88 -10.02 -7.53 -7.49
N ILE A 89 -9.47 -7.30 -8.69
CA ILE A 89 -8.10 -7.72 -9.02
C ILE A 89 -7.11 -6.96 -8.15
N TYR A 90 -7.24 -5.65 -8.00
CA TYR A 90 -6.33 -4.82 -7.21
C TYR A 90 -6.39 -5.11 -5.71
N ASP A 91 -7.55 -5.48 -5.18
CA ASP A 91 -7.69 -5.94 -3.79
C ASP A 91 -6.90 -7.23 -3.52
N LEU A 92 -6.79 -8.12 -4.51
CA LEU A 92 -6.12 -9.42 -4.38
C LEU A 92 -4.65 -9.39 -4.82
N ALA A 93 -4.35 -8.55 -5.81
CA ALA A 93 -3.07 -8.45 -6.48
C ALA A 93 -2.80 -6.96 -6.81
N PRO A 94 -2.29 -6.18 -5.83
CA PRO A 94 -2.02 -4.77 -6.04
C PRO A 94 -0.96 -4.56 -7.14
N PRO A 95 -1.01 -3.44 -7.87
CA PRO A 95 -0.04 -3.13 -8.93
C PRO A 95 1.41 -3.10 -8.44
N VAL A 96 1.64 -2.66 -7.20
CA VAL A 96 2.96 -2.65 -6.56
C VAL A 96 3.10 -3.90 -5.69
N LYS A 97 3.99 -4.82 -6.08
CA LYS A 97 4.29 -6.04 -5.31
C LYS A 97 5.26 -5.77 -4.18
N ALA A 98 6.32 -5.03 -4.50
CA ALA A 98 7.40 -4.71 -3.59
C ALA A 98 8.10 -3.43 -4.06
N TYR A 99 8.93 -2.87 -3.18
CA TYR A 99 9.76 -1.72 -3.48
C TYR A 99 11.06 -1.79 -2.68
N GLU A 100 12.10 -1.16 -3.22
CA GLU A 100 13.41 -1.03 -2.58
C GLU A 100 13.78 0.46 -2.52
N PRO A 101 14.35 0.94 -1.40
CA PRO A 101 14.53 0.25 -0.12
C PRO A 101 13.21 -0.05 0.61
N ILE A 102 13.17 -1.10 1.44
CA ILE A 102 11.96 -1.46 2.19
C ILE A 102 11.69 -0.48 3.35
N THR A 103 12.73 0.16 3.87
CA THR A 103 12.64 1.14 4.97
C THR A 103 12.33 2.52 4.44
N SER A 104 11.35 3.20 5.03
CA SER A 104 10.96 4.57 4.66
C SER A 104 11.95 5.62 5.17
N ASP A 105 12.56 5.44 6.34
CA ASP A 105 13.57 6.35 6.86
C ASP A 105 14.97 5.81 6.57
N ILE A 106 15.76 6.56 5.79
CA ILE A 106 17.06 6.13 5.30
C ILE A 106 18.10 7.22 5.57
N ASP A 107 19.20 6.79 6.15
CA ASP A 107 20.42 7.58 6.20
C ASP A 107 21.24 7.25 4.95
N LEU A 108 21.52 8.27 4.12
CA LEU A 108 22.08 7.99 2.80
C LEU A 108 23.51 7.44 2.91
N PRO A 109 23.82 6.25 2.37
CA PRO A 109 25.20 5.81 2.22
C PRO A 109 25.92 6.77 1.26
N SER A 110 27.19 7.07 1.56
CA SER A 110 27.93 8.29 1.22
C SER A 110 27.91 8.83 -0.22
N ASP A 111 27.44 8.08 -1.22
CA ASP A 111 27.45 8.49 -2.63
C ASP A 111 26.06 8.52 -3.31
N SER A 112 25.35 7.40 -3.33
CA SER A 112 24.05 7.29 -4.00
C SER A 112 23.24 6.09 -3.53
N LEU A 113 21.93 6.16 -3.73
CA LEU A 113 21.00 5.08 -3.43
C LEU A 113 20.05 4.86 -4.61
N VAL A 114 19.75 3.58 -4.88
CA VAL A 114 18.80 3.19 -5.93
C VAL A 114 17.46 2.91 -5.30
N PHE A 115 16.42 3.52 -5.84
CA PHE A 115 15.02 3.25 -5.51
C PHE A 115 14.40 2.45 -6.64
N LYS A 116 13.61 1.43 -6.33
CA LYS A 116 13.01 0.52 -7.31
C LYS A 116 11.60 0.14 -6.92
N LEU A 117 10.79 -0.15 -7.93
CA LEU A 117 9.47 -0.73 -7.82
C LEU A 117 9.47 -2.10 -8.50
N ASP A 118 8.87 -3.10 -7.85
CA ASP A 118 8.48 -4.36 -8.48
C ASP A 118 6.97 -4.31 -8.75
N LEU A 119 6.61 -4.30 -10.04
CA LEU A 119 5.23 -4.06 -10.49
C LEU A 119 4.60 -5.31 -11.12
N THR A 120 3.28 -5.42 -10.98
CA THR A 120 2.46 -6.33 -11.78
C THR A 120 1.83 -5.54 -12.92
N TYR A 121 2.36 -5.73 -14.13
CA TYR A 121 1.86 -5.01 -15.30
C TYR A 121 0.55 -5.60 -15.83
N PRO A 122 -0.48 -4.76 -16.07
CA PRO A 122 -1.58 -5.15 -16.95
C PRO A 122 -1.08 -5.26 -18.40
N GLU A 123 -1.84 -5.99 -19.24
CA GLU A 123 -1.59 -6.09 -20.69
C GLU A 123 -2.81 -5.54 -21.45
N PRO A 124 -2.66 -4.42 -22.19
CA PRO A 124 -1.46 -3.60 -22.32
C PRO A 124 -1.11 -2.83 -21.04
N ASN A 125 0.14 -2.40 -20.91
CA ASN A 125 0.57 -1.63 -19.74
C ASN A 125 -0.11 -0.25 -19.70
N THR A 126 -0.89 -0.02 -18.65
CA THR A 126 -1.55 1.25 -18.34
C THR A 126 -1.06 1.87 -17.03
N LEU A 127 -0.02 1.32 -16.41
CA LEU A 127 0.57 1.89 -15.19
C LEU A 127 1.52 3.04 -15.56
N HIS A 128 1.13 4.25 -15.20
CA HIS A 128 1.97 5.43 -15.26
C HIS A 128 2.75 5.59 -13.95
N ARG A 129 4.06 5.87 -14.04
CA ARG A 129 4.93 6.00 -12.86
C ARG A 129 5.62 7.37 -12.85
N THR A 130 5.56 8.06 -11.73
CA THR A 130 6.34 9.30 -11.53
C THR A 130 7.18 9.20 -10.27
N TRP A 131 8.37 9.79 -10.33
CA TRP A 131 9.34 9.84 -9.22
C TRP A 131 9.68 11.29 -8.93
N HIS A 132 9.53 11.71 -7.68
CA HIS A 132 9.84 13.06 -7.24
C HIS A 132 10.87 13.05 -6.11
N LEU A 133 11.85 13.95 -6.16
CA LEU A 133 12.75 14.29 -5.05
C LEU A 133 12.43 15.70 -4.58
N ASN A 134 11.99 15.85 -3.32
CA ASN A 134 11.55 17.12 -2.74
C ASN A 134 10.53 17.86 -3.63
N GLY A 135 9.61 17.10 -4.25
CA GLY A 135 8.62 17.62 -5.18
C GLY A 135 9.11 17.90 -6.61
N THR A 136 10.40 17.69 -6.91
CA THR A 136 10.95 17.84 -8.28
C THR A 136 10.95 16.50 -8.99
N LEU A 137 10.39 16.42 -10.20
CA LEU A 137 10.37 15.20 -11.01
C LEU A 137 11.80 14.75 -11.38
N ILE A 138 12.15 13.51 -11.04
CA ILE A 138 13.46 12.89 -11.30
C ILE A 138 13.37 11.63 -12.18
N GLY A 139 12.16 11.13 -12.45
CA GLY A 139 11.92 9.99 -13.30
C GLY A 139 10.45 9.86 -13.68
N GLU A 140 10.19 9.37 -14.88
CA GLU A 140 8.86 9.18 -15.43
C GLU A 140 8.84 7.88 -16.24
N ASP A 141 7.80 7.06 -16.02
CA ASP A 141 7.60 5.76 -16.64
C ASP A 141 8.82 4.82 -16.60
N VAL A 142 9.59 4.92 -15.51
CA VAL A 142 10.70 4.04 -15.17
C VAL A 142 10.45 3.33 -13.83
N ASP A 143 11.01 2.14 -13.69
CA ASP A 143 10.78 1.30 -12.50
C ASP A 143 11.83 1.54 -11.42
N SER A 144 12.84 2.37 -11.71
CA SER A 144 13.88 2.71 -10.76
C SER A 144 14.49 4.08 -11.04
N VAL A 145 14.92 4.74 -9.97
CA VAL A 145 15.71 5.98 -10.02
C VAL A 145 16.93 5.87 -9.13
N VAL A 146 17.96 6.66 -9.45
CA VAL A 146 19.17 6.76 -8.62
C VAL A 146 19.20 8.17 -8.04
N VAL A 147 19.21 8.27 -6.71
CA VAL A 147 19.37 9.54 -5.98
C VAL A 147 20.79 9.63 -5.46
N ARG A 148 21.52 10.70 -5.81
CA ARG A 148 22.89 10.91 -5.35
C ARG A 148 22.89 11.85 -4.16
N ALA A 149 23.91 11.74 -3.30
CA ALA A 149 24.12 12.66 -2.19
C ALA A 149 24.28 14.13 -2.65
N SER A 150 24.75 14.35 -3.89
CA SER A 150 24.83 15.67 -4.52
C SER A 150 23.48 16.32 -4.79
N ASP A 151 22.43 15.51 -4.93
CA ASP A 151 21.08 15.95 -5.33
C ASP A 151 20.25 16.37 -4.11
N LEU A 152 20.75 16.08 -2.90
CA LEU A 152 20.06 16.31 -1.64
C LEU A 152 20.38 17.68 -1.05
N VAL A 153 19.39 18.30 -0.42
CA VAL A 153 19.60 19.44 0.47
C VAL A 153 19.93 18.95 1.89
N GLY A 154 20.53 19.82 2.72
CA GLY A 154 20.76 19.48 4.12
C GLY A 154 19.46 19.29 4.89
N GLY A 155 19.40 18.31 5.77
CA GLY A 155 18.19 17.91 6.50
C GLY A 155 17.48 16.72 5.85
N VAL A 156 16.16 16.65 6.03
CA VAL A 156 15.33 15.58 5.48
C VAL A 156 14.96 15.92 4.04
N ASN A 157 15.12 14.94 3.15
CA ASN A 157 14.71 14.98 1.77
C ASN A 157 13.67 13.88 1.54
N THR A 158 12.72 14.09 0.64
CA THR A 158 11.65 13.12 0.38
C THR A 158 11.74 12.60 -1.04
N VAL A 159 11.81 11.28 -1.22
CA VAL A 159 11.62 10.60 -2.50
C VAL A 159 10.22 10.04 -2.51
N LEU A 160 9.42 10.41 -3.51
CA LEU A 160 8.05 9.95 -3.70
C LEU A 160 7.95 9.23 -5.04
N ALA A 161 7.59 7.95 -5.01
CA ALA A 161 7.14 7.21 -6.18
C ALA A 161 5.62 7.16 -6.19
N THR A 162 5.04 7.47 -7.34
CA THR A 162 3.59 7.39 -7.56
C THR A 162 3.33 6.47 -8.74
N VAL A 163 2.51 5.44 -8.53
CA VAL A 163 2.06 4.50 -9.56
C VAL A 163 0.56 4.67 -9.75
N THR A 164 0.13 5.05 -10.94
CA THR A 164 -1.28 5.32 -11.26
C THR A 164 -1.71 4.47 -12.46
N ASP A 165 -2.81 3.73 -12.33
CA ASP A 165 -3.45 3.11 -13.49
C ASP A 165 -4.25 4.16 -14.27
N ILE A 166 -3.80 4.47 -15.48
CA ILE A 166 -4.43 5.45 -16.38
C ILE A 166 -5.33 4.79 -17.43
N SER A 167 -5.71 3.52 -17.23
CA SER A 167 -6.66 2.85 -18.11
C SER A 167 -7.99 3.61 -18.15
N SER A 168 -8.60 3.66 -19.34
CA SER A 168 -9.92 4.27 -19.50
C SER A 168 -11.05 3.44 -18.87
N TRP A 169 -10.72 2.34 -18.19
CA TRP A 169 -11.67 1.41 -17.58
C TRP A 169 -11.86 1.63 -16.08
N LEU A 170 -11.10 2.56 -15.49
CA LEU A 170 -11.21 2.97 -14.11
C LEU A 170 -11.52 4.45 -14.05
N ARG A 171 -12.53 4.82 -13.25
CA ARG A 171 -12.82 6.21 -12.91
C ARG A 171 -12.85 6.34 -11.39
N PRO A 172 -12.05 7.23 -10.81
CA PRO A 172 -12.13 7.49 -9.37
C PRO A 172 -13.47 8.15 -9.03
N LEU A 173 -13.95 7.88 -7.81
CA LEU A 173 -15.07 8.60 -7.21
C LEU A 173 -14.47 9.82 -6.49
N ASP A 174 -14.58 11.02 -7.09
CA ASP A 174 -13.99 12.26 -6.56
C ASP A 174 -12.47 12.20 -6.31
N SER A 175 -11.95 12.87 -5.27
CA SER A 175 -10.52 12.97 -4.91
C SER A 175 -9.86 11.66 -4.46
N ASP A 176 -10.53 10.54 -4.64
CA ASP A 176 -10.02 9.24 -4.21
C ASP A 176 -8.91 8.77 -5.15
N THR A 177 -7.71 8.69 -4.60
CA THR A 177 -6.50 8.08 -5.19
C THR A 177 -6.61 6.55 -5.27
N TYR A 178 -7.81 5.99 -5.45
CA TYR A 178 -8.12 4.56 -5.30
C TYR A 178 -7.34 3.65 -6.29
N HIS A 179 -6.76 4.24 -7.33
CA HIS A 179 -5.93 3.56 -8.33
C HIS A 179 -4.51 4.15 -8.42
N GLN A 180 -4.13 4.89 -7.39
CA GLN A 180 -2.81 5.48 -7.22
C GLN A 180 -2.17 4.91 -5.96
N THR A 181 -0.99 4.32 -6.11
CA THR A 181 -0.16 3.87 -4.99
C THR A 181 1.01 4.83 -4.84
N GLU A 182 1.21 5.33 -3.63
CA GLU A 182 2.32 6.20 -3.27
C GLU A 182 3.29 5.48 -2.34
N ILE A 183 4.57 5.53 -2.67
CA ILE A 183 5.66 5.05 -1.82
C ILE A 183 6.55 6.24 -1.52
N GLU A 184 6.68 6.56 -0.25
CA GLU A 184 7.48 7.67 0.23
C GLU A 184 8.67 7.18 1.04
N TRP A 185 9.83 7.76 0.75
CA TRP A 185 11.06 7.60 1.51
C TRP A 185 11.57 8.95 1.98
N ASN A 186 11.99 9.01 3.24
CA ASN A 186 12.65 10.14 3.86
C ASN A 186 14.16 9.85 3.99
N LEU A 187 14.96 10.69 3.36
CA LEU A 187 16.41 10.63 3.32
C LEU A 187 17.00 11.74 4.19
N THR A 188 17.70 11.38 5.26
CA THR A 188 18.39 12.37 6.08
C THR A 188 19.80 12.60 5.56
N ARG A 189 20.14 13.85 5.25
CA ARG A 189 21.51 14.31 4.97
C ARG A 189 21.96 15.26 6.07
N TRP A 190 22.85 14.80 6.94
CA TRP A 190 23.48 15.69 7.92
C TRP A 190 24.45 16.65 7.22
N ALA A 191 24.46 17.91 7.67
CA ALA A 191 25.40 18.89 7.16
C ALA A 191 26.84 18.46 7.50
N LEU A 192 27.75 18.60 6.53
CA LEU A 192 29.19 18.42 6.72
C LEU A 192 29.64 19.22 7.96
N GLY A 193 29.95 18.53 9.05
CA GLY A 193 30.43 19.13 10.30
C GLY A 193 29.84 18.56 11.59
N THR A 194 28.78 17.76 11.54
CA THR A 194 28.28 16.98 12.68
C THR A 194 27.95 15.56 12.21
N GLU A 195 28.98 14.75 12.02
CA GLU A 195 28.80 13.30 11.95
C GLU A 195 28.60 12.76 13.37
N PRO A 196 27.52 12.02 13.67
CA PRO A 196 27.71 10.79 14.42
C PRO A 196 28.53 9.86 13.53
N GLN A 197 29.65 9.35 14.04
CA GLN A 197 30.48 8.43 13.27
C GLN A 197 29.75 7.09 13.14
N THR A 198 28.87 6.98 12.14
CA THR A 198 28.30 5.71 11.73
C THR A 198 29.40 4.90 11.06
N LYS A 199 30.11 4.14 11.89
CA LYS A 199 30.94 3.04 11.43
C LYS A 199 30.02 2.08 10.70
N LEU A 200 30.22 1.93 9.40
CA LEU A 200 29.46 1.04 8.53
C LEU A 200 29.57 -0.41 9.08
N LEU A 201 28.59 -0.83 9.88
CA LEU A 201 28.46 -2.22 10.32
C LEU A 201 27.89 -3.00 9.14
N ASN A 202 28.79 -3.64 8.40
CA ASN A 202 28.48 -4.45 7.24
C ASN A 202 27.35 -5.47 7.54
N HIS A 203 26.36 -5.52 6.64
CA HIS A 203 25.42 -6.63 6.44
C HIS A 203 24.53 -7.10 7.60
N ALA A 204 24.32 -6.32 8.66
CA ALA A 204 23.49 -6.81 9.76
C ALA A 204 21.99 -6.93 9.40
N ALA A 205 21.47 -8.15 9.26
CA ALA A 205 20.04 -8.39 9.00
C ALA A 205 19.26 -8.51 10.32
N ILE A 206 18.15 -7.75 10.46
CA ILE A 206 17.30 -7.79 11.67
C ILE A 206 15.93 -8.38 11.37
N SER A 207 15.57 -9.42 12.12
CA SER A 207 14.24 -10.05 12.13
C SER A 207 13.60 -9.93 13.51
N ILE A 208 12.31 -9.55 13.55
CA ILE A 208 11.54 -9.41 14.79
C ILE A 208 10.25 -10.23 14.69
N TYR A 209 10.03 -11.16 15.61
CA TYR A 209 8.87 -12.06 15.57
C TYR A 209 8.49 -12.67 16.94
N PRO A 210 7.23 -13.05 17.17
CA PRO A 210 6.08 -12.79 16.30
C PRO A 210 5.69 -11.30 16.35
N ASN A 211 5.07 -10.81 15.29
CA ASN A 211 4.43 -9.49 15.27
C ASN A 211 3.12 -9.62 14.49
N PRO A 212 1.93 -9.53 15.12
CA PRO A 212 1.68 -9.11 16.51
C PRO A 212 2.26 -10.03 17.61
N VAL A 213 2.52 -9.47 18.79
CA VAL A 213 3.14 -10.15 19.96
C VAL A 213 2.27 -10.06 21.21
N HIS A 214 2.31 -11.10 22.06
CA HIS A 214 1.75 -11.04 23.42
C HIS A 214 2.81 -10.45 24.36
N ASP A 215 3.66 -11.29 24.99
CA ASP A 215 4.66 -10.81 25.95
C ASP A 215 6.11 -10.98 25.52
N LYS A 216 6.41 -11.94 24.63
CA LYS A 216 7.79 -12.31 24.30
C LYS A 216 8.07 -12.07 22.83
N LEU A 217 8.97 -11.14 22.55
CA LEU A 217 9.37 -10.75 21.20
C LEU A 217 10.79 -11.25 20.92
N ASN A 218 10.95 -12.10 19.91
CA ASN A 218 12.27 -12.51 19.44
C ASN A 218 12.84 -11.41 18.55
N VAL A 219 14.09 -11.04 18.80
CA VAL A 219 14.87 -10.14 17.96
C VAL A 219 16.14 -10.88 17.57
N GLN A 220 16.24 -11.19 16.29
CA GLN A 220 17.43 -11.78 15.70
C GLN A 220 18.19 -10.70 14.94
N ILE A 221 19.45 -10.48 15.34
CA ILE A 221 20.38 -9.56 14.70
C ILE A 221 21.52 -10.41 14.14
N GLN A 222 21.62 -10.49 12.82
CA GLN A 222 22.76 -11.10 12.12
C GLN A 222 23.81 -10.03 11.87
N GLY A 223 25.07 -10.40 11.67
CA GLY A 223 26.18 -9.48 11.47
C GLY A 223 27.51 -10.23 11.42
N ASP A 224 28.52 -9.62 10.80
CA ASP A 224 29.85 -10.23 10.61
C ASP A 224 30.75 -10.06 11.85
N ASP A 225 30.55 -8.99 12.63
CA ASP A 225 31.36 -8.63 13.80
C ASP A 225 30.52 -8.63 15.09
N PRO A 226 31.03 -9.16 16.21
CA PRO A 226 30.34 -9.13 17.49
C PRO A 226 30.42 -7.76 18.17
N GLY A 227 29.31 -7.30 18.73
CA GLY A 227 29.21 -6.03 19.45
C GLY A 227 27.98 -5.92 20.35
N GLU A 228 27.74 -4.72 20.87
CA GLU A 228 26.59 -4.39 21.73
C GLU A 228 25.46 -3.76 20.91
N SER A 229 24.25 -4.28 21.11
CA SER A 229 23.00 -3.76 20.54
C SER A 229 22.18 -3.13 21.64
N PHE A 230 21.66 -1.94 21.41
CA PHE A 230 20.71 -1.27 22.28
C PHE A 230 19.37 -1.11 21.56
N ILE A 231 18.27 -1.51 22.20
CA ILE A 231 16.91 -1.41 21.65
C ILE A 231 16.07 -0.53 22.57
N ALA A 232 15.50 0.54 22.06
CA ALA A 232 14.57 1.41 22.77
C ALA A 232 13.16 1.31 22.17
N LEU A 233 12.17 1.01 23.01
CA LEU A 233 10.75 0.98 22.64
C LEU A 233 10.09 2.32 22.94
N TYR A 234 9.28 2.78 21.99
CA TYR A 234 8.47 3.99 22.08
C TYR A 234 6.98 3.66 21.89
N ASP A 235 6.10 4.29 22.64
CA ASP A 235 4.65 4.19 22.45
C ASP A 235 4.16 5.03 21.24
N ALA A 236 2.87 4.94 20.92
CA ALA A 236 2.26 5.69 19.82
C ALA A 236 2.29 7.22 20.00
N GLN A 237 2.59 7.73 21.21
CA GLN A 237 2.78 9.15 21.48
C GLN A 237 4.28 9.55 21.41
N GLY A 238 5.17 8.62 21.07
CA GLY A 238 6.61 8.84 20.96
C GLY A 238 7.34 8.87 22.31
N ARG A 239 6.70 8.44 23.41
CA ARG A 239 7.36 8.34 24.72
C ARG A 239 8.15 7.04 24.79
N GLN A 240 9.39 7.11 25.24
CA GLN A 240 10.21 5.91 25.46
C GLN A 240 9.66 5.14 26.66
N VAL A 241 9.28 3.88 26.46
CA VAL A 241 8.62 3.05 27.46
C VAL A 241 9.52 1.96 28.03
N GLN A 242 10.48 1.46 27.25
CA GLN A 242 11.38 0.37 27.70
C GLN A 242 12.68 0.36 26.88
N THR A 243 13.75 -0.19 27.45
CA THR A 243 15.05 -0.35 26.76
C THR A 243 15.66 -1.71 27.04
N PHE A 244 16.47 -2.20 26.11
CA PHE A 244 17.19 -3.46 26.19
C PHE A 244 18.62 -3.29 25.70
N ILE A 245 19.55 -3.97 26.35
CA ILE A 245 20.95 -4.07 25.94
C ILE A 245 21.23 -5.54 25.68
N LEU A 246 21.73 -5.84 24.50
CA LEU A 246 21.89 -7.18 23.96
C LEU A 246 23.26 -7.31 23.31
N GLU A 247 23.77 -8.54 23.19
CA GLU A 247 24.89 -8.84 22.31
C GLU A 247 24.38 -9.15 20.90
N TYR A 248 25.10 -8.69 19.87
CA TYR A 248 24.91 -9.09 18.48
C TYR A 248 26.24 -9.60 17.89
N PRO A 249 26.23 -10.46 16.85
CA PRO A 249 25.06 -11.13 16.28
C PRO A 249 24.48 -12.18 17.24
N GLY A 250 23.17 -12.37 17.21
CA GLY A 250 22.48 -13.29 18.10
C GLY A 250 20.96 -13.25 17.98
N ASN A 251 20.29 -14.19 18.65
CA ASN A 251 18.85 -14.17 18.85
C ASN A 251 18.56 -13.93 20.34
N GLN A 252 17.73 -12.94 20.62
CA GLN A 252 17.39 -12.53 21.98
C GLN A 252 15.88 -12.38 22.13
N ILE A 253 15.39 -12.65 23.34
CA ILE A 253 13.97 -12.53 23.66
C ILE A 253 13.77 -11.28 24.52
N LEU A 254 13.04 -10.31 23.99
CA LEU A 254 12.59 -9.14 24.73
C LEU A 254 11.31 -9.48 25.49
N ASP A 255 11.31 -9.19 26.78
CA ASP A 255 10.14 -9.32 27.64
C ASP A 255 9.36 -8.01 27.67
N LEU A 256 8.15 -8.05 27.12
CA LEU A 256 7.22 -6.94 26.99
C LEU A 256 6.08 -7.03 27.99
N THR A 257 6.08 -7.96 28.94
CA THR A 257 4.93 -8.26 29.83
C THR A 257 4.32 -7.01 30.47
N GLU A 258 5.16 -6.07 30.89
CA GLU A 258 4.76 -4.83 31.58
C GLU A 258 4.16 -3.74 30.66
N LEU A 259 4.19 -3.93 29.34
CA LEU A 259 3.61 -3.00 28.37
C LEU A 259 2.12 -3.28 28.15
N GLU A 260 1.31 -2.23 28.01
CA GLU A 260 -0.10 -2.36 27.64
C GLU A 260 -0.25 -2.76 26.15
N SER A 261 -1.39 -3.36 25.79
CA SER A 261 -1.71 -3.65 24.39
C SER A 261 -1.76 -2.35 23.58
N GLY A 262 -1.10 -2.33 22.42
CA GLY A 262 -0.96 -1.11 21.63
C GLY A 262 0.12 -1.18 20.55
N LEU A 263 0.32 -0.03 19.89
CA LEU A 263 1.34 0.16 18.87
C LEU A 263 2.63 0.70 19.50
N TYR A 264 3.75 0.05 19.18
CA TYR A 264 5.09 0.44 19.61
C TYR A 264 6.06 0.55 18.44
N VAL A 265 7.11 1.36 18.60
CA VAL A 265 8.25 1.45 17.68
C VAL A 265 9.51 1.06 18.45
N ALA A 266 10.19 0.01 18.01
CA ALA A 266 11.54 -0.34 18.46
C ALA A 266 12.57 0.41 17.62
N ARG A 267 13.41 1.22 18.24
CA ARG A 267 14.64 1.75 17.65
C ARG A 267 15.81 0.92 18.11
N ILE A 268 16.63 0.49 17.18
CA ILE A 268 17.74 -0.44 17.39
C ILE A 268 19.01 0.32 17.06
N TYR A 269 20.00 0.19 17.93
CA TYR A 269 21.29 0.82 17.87
C TYR A 269 22.35 -0.28 17.98
N LEU A 270 23.40 -0.25 17.16
CA LEU A 270 24.51 -1.18 17.23
C LEU A 270 25.79 -0.37 17.50
N GLU A 271 26.60 -0.80 18.45
CA GLU A 271 27.83 -0.09 18.88
C GLU A 271 27.58 1.37 19.28
N GLY A 272 26.40 1.68 19.82
CA GLY A 272 26.01 3.02 20.24
C GLY A 272 25.50 3.92 19.11
N GLU A 273 25.53 3.45 17.86
CA GLU A 273 25.03 4.16 16.68
C GLU A 273 23.64 3.67 16.29
N TYR A 274 22.78 4.56 15.79
CA TYR A 274 21.45 4.16 15.32
C TYR A 274 21.58 3.24 14.11
N PHE A 275 20.84 2.12 14.16
CA PHE A 275 20.88 1.10 13.11
C PHE A 275 19.59 1.01 12.31
N SER A 276 18.44 0.83 12.99
CA SER A 276 17.15 0.68 12.30
C SER A 276 15.96 0.83 13.25
N SER A 277 14.74 0.88 12.72
CA SER A 277 13.51 0.85 13.51
C SER A 277 12.53 -0.23 13.05
N ARG A 278 11.67 -0.72 13.94
CA ARG A 278 10.64 -1.75 13.68
C ARG A 278 9.34 -1.43 14.41
N ARG A 279 8.23 -1.54 13.68
CA ARG A 279 6.87 -1.42 14.24
C ARG A 279 6.46 -2.71 14.93
N ILE A 280 5.95 -2.63 16.16
CA ILE A 280 5.51 -3.78 16.97
C ILE A 280 4.06 -3.55 17.39
N ILE A 281 3.21 -4.57 17.24
CA ILE A 281 1.82 -4.56 17.70
C ILE A 281 1.73 -5.51 18.88
N LYS A 282 1.50 -4.99 20.10
CA LYS A 282 1.21 -5.78 21.29
C LYS A 282 -0.30 -5.94 21.46
N TYR A 283 -0.78 -7.15 21.74
CA TYR A 283 -2.19 -7.44 21.98
C TYR A 283 -2.43 -8.22 23.27
#